data_AF-D4BSH6-F1
#
_entry.id   AF-D4BSH6-F1
#
_cell.length_a   1.000
_cell.length_b   1.000
_cell.length_c   1.000
_cell.angle_alpha   90.00
_cell.angle_beta   90.00
_cell.angle_gamma   90.00
#
_symmetry.space_group_name_H-M   'P 1'
#
loop_
_entity.id
_entity.type
_entity.pdbx_description
1 polymer ?
#
loop_
_entity_poly.entity_id
_entity_poly.type
_entity_poly.pdbx_seq_one_letter_code
_entity_poly.pdbx_strand_id
1 'polypeptide(L)'
;MLSAGKAEHLPIAIVDQDQSQLSRQIIHNLSINPSLSVKTISSSQDEVERMINSTQVWGFVFIPEGAEQRLVQAKNAQISMAYNQSFFTIGNTIASAMQSSTLNAIGDYLGNSYLANKIPYAEFPTPHYLLES
;
A
#
# COMPACT_ATOMS: atom_id res chain seq x y z
N MET A 1 -15.15 30.35 -10.49
CA MET A 1 -14.54 29.73 -9.29
C MET A 1 -15.31 28.45 -8.99
N LEU A 2 -14.95 27.34 -9.64
CA LEU A 2 -15.46 26.02 -9.27
C LEU A 2 -14.41 25.45 -8.32
N SER A 3 -14.72 25.43 -7.02
CA SER A 3 -13.91 24.62 -6.10
C SER A 3 -14.09 23.19 -6.56
N ALA A 4 -13.05 22.62 -7.17
CA ALA A 4 -12.96 21.19 -7.41
C ALA A 4 -12.95 20.56 -6.01
N GLY A 5 -14.14 20.26 -5.49
CA GLY A 5 -14.29 19.55 -4.23
C GLY A 5 -13.50 18.26 -4.36
N LYS A 6 -12.29 18.26 -3.79
CA LYS A 6 -11.48 17.05 -3.70
C LYS A 6 -12.38 16.01 -3.07
N ALA A 7 -12.49 14.87 -3.73
CA ALA A 7 -13.21 13.75 -3.17
C ALA A 7 -12.41 13.25 -1.97
N GLU A 8 -12.68 13.84 -0.81
CA GLU A 8 -12.04 13.51 0.46
C GLU A 8 -12.82 12.37 1.13
N HIS A 9 -12.11 11.51 1.86
CA HIS A 9 -12.68 10.40 2.66
C HIS A 9 -13.39 9.29 1.88
N LEU A 10 -12.82 8.83 0.77
CA LEU A 10 -13.38 7.76 -0.04
C LEU A 10 -13.37 6.43 0.73
N PRO A 11 -14.53 5.79 0.96
CA PRO A 11 -14.60 4.58 1.79
C PRO A 11 -14.01 3.39 1.02
N ILE A 12 -12.98 2.78 1.59
CA ILE A 12 -12.34 1.58 1.03
C ILE A 12 -12.30 0.45 2.04
N ALA A 13 -12.21 -0.78 1.54
CA ALA A 13 -11.91 -1.97 2.33
C ALA A 13 -10.53 -2.53 1.99
N ILE A 14 -9.99 -3.38 2.86
CA ILE A 14 -8.75 -4.10 2.63
C ILE A 14 -9.02 -5.59 2.87
N VAL A 15 -8.60 -6.43 1.92
CA VAL A 15 -8.55 -7.87 2.08
C VAL A 15 -7.10 -8.27 2.36
N ASP A 16 -6.78 -8.58 3.61
CA ASP A 16 -5.42 -8.97 4.04
C ASP A 16 -5.36 -10.48 4.34
N GLN A 17 -4.84 -11.24 3.37
CA GLN A 17 -4.54 -12.66 3.54
C GLN A 17 -3.06 -12.91 3.88
N ASP A 18 -2.20 -11.90 3.72
CA ASP A 18 -0.75 -12.04 3.90
C ASP A 18 -0.33 -11.83 5.36
N GLN A 19 -1.00 -10.92 6.08
CA GLN A 19 -0.75 -10.61 7.50
C GLN A 19 0.73 -10.36 7.86
N SER A 20 1.49 -9.90 6.87
CA SER A 20 2.94 -9.74 6.91
C SER A 20 3.35 -8.32 7.32
N GLN A 21 4.65 -8.02 7.37
CA GLN A 21 5.08 -6.63 7.57
C GLN A 21 4.73 -5.76 6.36
N LEU A 22 4.84 -6.31 5.14
CA LEU A 22 4.39 -5.65 3.92
C LEU A 22 2.90 -5.27 4.01
N SER A 23 2.02 -6.20 4.43
CA SER A 23 0.58 -5.92 4.52
C SER A 23 0.27 -4.82 5.54
N ARG A 24 0.89 -4.86 6.72
CA ARG A 24 0.76 -3.83 7.76
C ARG A 24 1.22 -2.45 7.27
N GLN A 25 2.31 -2.39 6.50
CA GLN A 25 2.81 -1.12 5.95
C GLN A 25 1.84 -0.55 4.90
N ILE A 26 1.27 -1.39 4.04
CA ILE A 26 0.24 -0.98 3.08
C ILE A 26 -1.00 -0.44 3.81
N ILE A 27 -1.49 -1.16 4.82
CA ILE A 27 -2.65 -0.74 5.63
C ILE A 27 -2.38 0.62 6.29
N HIS A 28 -1.19 0.83 6.86
CA HIS A 28 -0.81 2.10 7.48
C HIS A 28 -0.80 3.26 6.46
N ASN A 29 -0.15 3.07 5.31
CA ASN A 29 -0.06 4.11 4.28
C ASN A 29 -1.43 4.44 3.65
N LEU A 30 -2.34 3.47 3.59
CA LEU A 30 -3.72 3.71 3.16
C LEU A 30 -4.56 4.43 4.23
N SER A 31 -4.33 4.14 5.52
CA SER A 31 -5.11 4.74 6.61
C SER A 31 -4.74 6.20 6.88
N ILE A 32 -3.51 6.61 6.57
CA ILE A 32 -3.06 8.01 6.71
C ILE A 32 -3.27 8.86 5.44
N ASN A 33 -3.75 8.26 4.34
CA ASN A 33 -4.00 9.00 3.11
C ASN A 33 -5.29 9.86 3.27
N PRO A 34 -5.21 11.20 3.12
CA PRO A 34 -6.36 12.09 3.37
C PRO A 34 -7.52 11.92 2.38
N SER A 35 -7.29 11.28 1.23
CA SER A 35 -8.33 11.02 0.25
C SER A 35 -9.10 9.72 0.54
N LEU A 36 -8.61 8.87 1.45
CA LEU A 36 -9.14 7.54 1.71
C LEU A 36 -9.69 7.42 3.14
N SER A 37 -10.66 6.53 3.33
CA SER A 37 -11.19 6.13 4.62
C SER A 37 -11.29 4.61 4.68
N VAL A 38 -10.36 3.97 5.39
CA VAL A 38 -10.39 2.51 5.57
C VAL A 38 -11.54 2.14 6.50
N LYS A 39 -12.59 1.52 5.95
CA LYS A 39 -13.80 1.13 6.70
C LYS A 39 -13.69 -0.26 7.33
N THR A 40 -12.95 -1.16 6.70
CA THR A 40 -12.83 -2.55 7.12
C THR A 40 -11.54 -3.15 6.60
N ILE A 41 -10.96 -4.01 7.42
CA ILE A 41 -9.87 -4.92 7.07
C ILE A 41 -10.39 -6.31 7.37
N SER A 42 -10.48 -7.17 6.36
CA SER A 42 -10.96 -8.54 6.47
C SER A 42 -9.97 -9.49 5.79
N SER A 43 -9.97 -10.77 6.15
CA SER A 43 -9.29 -11.81 5.38
C SER A 43 -10.20 -12.43 4.30
N SER A 44 -11.50 -12.11 4.33
CA SER A 44 -12.52 -12.67 3.45
C SER A 44 -12.81 -11.76 2.27
N GLN A 45 -12.45 -12.19 1.06
CA GLN A 45 -12.80 -11.47 -0.17
C GLN A 45 -14.32 -11.36 -0.35
N ASP A 46 -15.07 -12.44 -0.11
CA ASP A 46 -16.54 -12.46 -0.24
C ASP A 46 -17.26 -11.44 0.65
N GLU A 47 -16.70 -11.13 1.82
CA GLU A 47 -17.23 -10.11 2.71
C GLU A 47 -17.08 -8.72 2.07
N VAL A 48 -15.88 -8.41 1.60
CA VAL A 48 -15.56 -7.13 0.98
C VAL A 48 -16.32 -6.95 -0.34
N GLU A 49 -16.47 -7.99 -1.14
CA GLU A 49 -17.28 -7.95 -2.37
C GLU A 49 -18.75 -7.61 -2.08
N ARG A 50 -19.33 -8.16 -1.00
CA ARG A 50 -20.68 -7.78 -0.56
C ARG A 50 -20.77 -6.32 -0.14
N MET A 51 -19.73 -5.77 0.52
CA MET A 51 -19.67 -4.35 0.88
C MET A 51 -19.57 -3.45 -0.36
N ILE A 52 -18.83 -3.87 -1.39
CA ILE A 52 -18.75 -3.15 -2.67
C ILE A 52 -20.11 -3.16 -3.37
N ASN A 53 -20.75 -4.33 -3.48
CA ASN A 53 -22.05 -4.49 -4.12
C ASN A 53 -23.17 -3.71 -3.40
N SER A 54 -23.07 -3.56 -2.08
CA SER A 54 -23.99 -2.74 -1.28
C SER A 54 -23.57 -1.27 -1.14
N THR A 55 -22.53 -0.84 -1.87
CA THR A 55 -22.04 0.55 -1.89
C THR A 55 -21.58 1.06 -0.51
N GLN A 56 -21.28 0.16 0.42
CA GLN A 56 -20.72 0.50 1.74
C GLN A 56 -19.26 0.92 1.64
N VAL A 57 -18.53 0.36 0.67
CA VAL A 57 -17.22 0.82 0.23
C VAL A 57 -17.21 0.98 -1.29
N TRP A 58 -16.33 1.84 -1.79
CA TRP A 58 -16.25 2.20 -3.21
C TRP A 58 -15.07 1.52 -3.91
N GLY A 59 -14.15 0.94 -3.15
CA GLY A 59 -13.06 0.14 -3.67
C GLY A 59 -12.39 -0.68 -2.57
N PHE A 60 -11.50 -1.58 -2.98
CA PHE A 60 -10.70 -2.37 -2.05
C PHE A 60 -9.30 -2.69 -2.59
N VAL A 61 -8.39 -2.96 -1.65
CA VAL A 61 -7.05 -3.51 -1.91
C VAL A 61 -7.04 -4.97 -1.47
N PHE A 62 -6.58 -5.87 -2.33
CA PHE A 62 -6.41 -7.29 -2.05
C PHE A 62 -4.93 -7.64 -1.92
N ILE A 63 -4.55 -8.17 -0.77
CA ILE A 63 -3.18 -8.58 -0.44
C ILE A 63 -3.20 -10.11 -0.24
N PRO A 64 -2.84 -10.89 -1.27
CA PRO A 64 -2.89 -12.35 -1.20
C PRO A 64 -1.81 -12.93 -0.30
N GLU A 65 -2.07 -14.11 0.26
CA GLU A 65 -1.09 -14.88 1.03
C GLU A 65 0.23 -15.05 0.24
N GLY A 66 1.36 -14.83 0.92
CA GLY A 66 2.70 -14.92 0.36
C GLY A 66 3.11 -13.71 -0.48
N ALA A 67 2.39 -12.59 -0.40
CA ALA A 67 2.73 -11.36 -1.12
C ALA A 67 4.11 -10.84 -0.71
N GLU A 68 4.40 -10.78 0.59
CA GLU A 68 5.72 -10.40 1.11
C GLU A 68 6.83 -11.32 0.59
N GLN A 69 6.63 -12.63 0.69
CA GLN A 69 7.62 -13.61 0.25
C GLN A 69 7.93 -13.49 -1.24
N ARG A 70 6.90 -13.31 -2.08
CA ARG A 70 7.08 -13.10 -3.52
C ARG A 70 7.83 -11.80 -3.79
N LEU A 71 7.47 -10.71 -3.12
CA LEU A 71 8.15 -9.43 -3.28
C LEU A 71 9.64 -9.52 -2.95
N VAL A 72 9.98 -10.14 -1.81
CA VAL A 72 11.37 -10.38 -1.37
C VAL A 72 12.17 -11.21 -2.37
N GLN A 73 11.52 -12.14 -3.08
CA GLN A 73 12.12 -12.95 -4.13
C GLN A 73 12.19 -12.25 -5.49
N ALA A 74 11.94 -10.94 -5.56
CA ALA A 74 11.82 -10.18 -6.81
C ALA A 74 10.77 -10.76 -7.77
N LYS A 75 9.71 -11.36 -7.23
CA LYS A 75 8.54 -11.85 -7.96
C LYS A 75 7.37 -10.90 -7.74
N ASN A 76 6.35 -11.02 -8.59
CA ASN A 76 5.13 -10.25 -8.46
C ASN A 76 4.40 -10.60 -7.15
N ALA A 77 4.14 -9.61 -6.29
CA ALA A 77 3.42 -9.78 -5.02
C ALA A 77 1.95 -10.19 -5.23
N GLN A 78 1.39 -9.93 -6.41
CA GLN A 78 0.00 -10.18 -6.81
C GLN A 78 -1.04 -9.35 -6.04
N ILE A 79 -0.61 -8.22 -5.47
CA ILE A 79 -1.51 -7.24 -4.85
C ILE A 79 -2.38 -6.61 -5.94
N SER A 80 -3.69 -6.59 -5.75
CA SER A 80 -4.65 -6.08 -6.73
C SER A 80 -5.61 -5.07 -6.10
N MET A 81 -6.28 -4.29 -6.95
CA MET A 81 -7.20 -3.24 -6.55
C MET A 81 -8.43 -3.29 -7.43
N ALA A 82 -9.60 -3.07 -6.85
CA ALA A 82 -10.84 -2.94 -7.59
C ALA A 82 -11.70 -1.83 -6.99
N TYR A 83 -12.50 -1.17 -7.83
CA TYR A 83 -13.38 -0.09 -7.44
C TYR A 83 -14.67 -0.10 -8.27
N ASN A 84 -15.74 0.45 -7.70
CA ASN A 84 -17.03 0.54 -8.36
C ASN A 84 -17.00 1.61 -9.47
N GLN A 85 -17.26 1.19 -10.71
CA GLN A 85 -17.18 2.04 -11.91
C GLN A 85 -18.33 3.05 -12.04
N SER A 86 -19.42 2.88 -11.28
CA SER A 86 -20.59 3.77 -11.29
C SER A 86 -20.28 5.19 -10.79
N PHE A 87 -19.09 5.42 -10.20
CA PHE A 87 -18.61 6.72 -9.70
C PHE A 87 -17.47 7.32 -10.54
N PHE A 88 -17.50 7.13 -11.87
CA PHE A 88 -16.41 7.44 -12.80
C PHE A 88 -15.79 8.86 -12.68
N THR A 89 -16.58 9.88 -12.31
CA THR A 89 -16.09 11.26 -12.08
C THR A 89 -15.12 11.37 -10.89
N ILE A 90 -15.15 10.41 -9.96
CA ILE A 90 -14.29 10.31 -8.77
C ILE A 90 -13.32 9.11 -8.86
N GLY A 91 -13.62 8.12 -9.71
CA GLY A 91 -12.86 6.87 -9.85
C GLY A 91 -11.38 7.06 -10.19
N ASN A 92 -11.02 8.07 -11.00
CA ASN A 92 -9.62 8.36 -11.30
C ASN A 92 -8.83 8.82 -10.08
N THR A 93 -9.45 9.58 -9.17
CA THR A 93 -8.81 10.03 -7.92
C THR A 93 -8.59 8.85 -6.97
N ILE A 94 -9.58 7.95 -6.87
CA ILE A 94 -9.47 6.72 -6.06
C ILE A 94 -8.33 5.84 -6.59
N ALA A 95 -8.37 5.49 -7.87
CA ALA A 95 -7.38 4.61 -8.48
C ALA A 95 -5.95 5.19 -8.35
N SER A 96 -5.80 6.49 -8.59
CA SER A 96 -4.50 7.18 -8.47
C SER A 96 -3.99 7.22 -7.01
N ALA A 97 -4.87 7.49 -6.04
CA ALA A 97 -4.51 7.52 -4.63
C ALA A 97 -4.11 6.12 -4.12
N MET A 98 -4.89 5.09 -4.47
CA MET A 98 -4.58 3.71 -4.09
C MET A 98 -3.26 3.25 -4.71
N GLN A 99 -3.08 3.47 -6.02
CA GLN A 99 -1.84 3.10 -6.72
C GLN A 99 -0.62 3.80 -6.10
N SER A 100 -0.69 5.11 -5.87
CA SER A 100 0.44 5.87 -5.31
C SER A 100 0.77 5.43 -3.89
N SER A 101 -0.24 5.25 -3.03
CA SER A 101 -0.04 4.79 -1.65
C SER A 101 0.59 3.39 -1.61
N THR A 102 0.17 2.48 -2.48
CA THR A 102 0.74 1.12 -2.54
C THR A 102 2.16 1.13 -3.08
N LEU A 103 2.45 1.91 -4.13
CA LEU A 103 3.82 2.02 -4.66
C LEU A 103 4.78 2.62 -3.63
N ASN A 104 4.36 3.65 -2.90
CA ASN A 104 5.16 4.24 -1.81
C ASN A 104 5.40 3.21 -0.70
N ALA A 105 4.36 2.48 -0.28
CA ALA A 105 4.51 1.42 0.73
C ALA A 105 5.52 0.33 0.31
N ILE A 106 5.49 -0.07 -0.96
CA ILE A 106 6.46 -1.01 -1.52
C ILE A 106 7.88 -0.41 -1.49
N GLY A 107 8.04 0.85 -1.90
CA GLY A 107 9.32 1.56 -1.88
C GLY A 107 9.91 1.67 -0.47
N ASP A 108 9.08 2.07 0.50
CA ASP A 108 9.47 2.21 1.90
C ASP A 108 9.86 0.86 2.51
N TYR A 109 9.06 -0.18 2.25
CA TYR A 109 9.36 -1.53 2.73
C TYR A 109 10.69 -2.04 2.15
N LEU A 110 10.91 -1.85 0.84
CA LEU A 110 12.16 -2.27 0.21
C LEU A 110 13.36 -1.49 0.77
N GLY A 111 13.29 -0.16 0.83
CA GLY A 111 14.40 0.70 1.27
C GLY A 111 14.69 0.62 2.77
N ASN A 112 13.68 0.83 3.60
CA ASN A 112 13.84 1.05 5.03
C ASN A 112 13.64 -0.21 5.88
N SER A 113 12.91 -1.22 5.40
CA SER A 113 12.64 -2.44 6.17
C SER A 113 13.45 -3.63 5.67
N TYR A 114 13.48 -3.87 4.36
CA TYR A 114 14.16 -5.02 3.76
C TYR A 114 15.67 -4.78 3.63
N LEU A 115 16.09 -3.69 2.97
CA LEU A 115 17.51 -3.40 2.79
C LEU A 115 18.20 -3.02 4.11
N ALA A 116 17.54 -2.22 4.97
CA ALA A 116 18.12 -1.86 6.28
C ALA A 116 18.33 -3.06 7.21
N ASN A 117 17.42 -4.04 7.24
CA ASN A 117 17.61 -5.27 8.02
C ASN A 117 18.61 -6.25 7.37
N LYS A 118 18.80 -6.20 6.05
CA LYS A 118 19.75 -7.07 5.33
C LYS A 118 21.16 -6.50 5.25
N ILE A 119 21.36 -5.20 5.52
CA ILE A 119 22.68 -4.56 5.60
C ILE A 119 22.84 -3.84 6.97
N PRO A 120 23.05 -4.57 8.09
CA PRO A 120 23.36 -3.93 9.37
C PRO A 120 24.82 -3.47 9.48
N TYR A 121 25.68 -3.88 8.54
CA TYR A 121 27.12 -3.63 8.55
C TYR A 121 27.65 -3.33 7.13
N ALA A 122 27.21 -2.22 6.53
CA ALA A 122 28.08 -1.59 5.54
C ALA A 122 29.16 -0.86 6.34
N GLU A 123 30.31 -1.51 6.57
CA GLU A 123 31.53 -0.77 6.84
C GLU A 123 31.78 0.11 5.61
N PHE A 124 31.34 1.36 5.67
CA PHE A 124 31.83 2.36 4.74
C PHE A 124 33.32 2.48 5.01
N PRO A 125 34.21 2.28 4.02
CA PRO A 125 35.61 2.56 4.20
C PRO A 125 35.73 4.04 4.55
N THR A 126 35.94 4.32 5.83
CA THR A 126 36.26 5.67 6.27
C THR A 126 37.63 5.99 5.70
N PRO A 127 37.80 7.12 4.98
CA PRO A 127 39.12 7.49 4.48
C PRO A 127 40.07 7.67 5.66
N HIS A 128 41.00 6.73 5.80
CA HIS A 128 42.11 6.84 6.73
C HIS A 128 43.13 7.81 6.11
N TYR A 129 43.30 8.97 6.72
CA TYR A 129 44.44 9.83 6.40
C TYR A 129 45.68 9.18 7.02
N LEU A 130 46.55 8.62 6.17
CA LEU A 130 47.91 8.25 6.57
C LEU A 130 48.72 9.56 6.68
N LEU A 131 48.97 10.00 7.91
CA LEU A 131 50.04 10.96 8.18
C LEU A 131 51.33 10.16 8.28
N GLU A 132 52.12 10.16 7.21
CA GLU A 132 53.53 9.76 7.29
C GLU A 132 54.31 10.87 8.00
N SER A 133 55.00 10.48 9.08
CA SER A 133 55.92 11.31 9.87
C SER A 133 57.34 11.27 9.31
#